data_AF-A0A383B9L1-F1
#
_entry.id   AF-A0A383B9L1-F1
#
_cell.length_a   1.000
_cell.length_b   1.000
_cell.length_c   1.000
_cell.angle_alpha   90.00
_cell.angle_beta   90.00
_cell.angle_gamma   90.00
#
_symmetry.space_group_name_H-M   'P 1'
#
loop_
_entity.id
_entity.type
_entity.pdbx_description
1 polymer ?
#
loop_
_entity_poly.entity_id
_entity_poly.type
_entity_poly.pdbx_seq_one_letter_code
_entity_poly.pdbx_strand_id
1 'polypeptide(L)'
;MPALHEKDATSKPDSIADLIAVVESDKTPFTSMLPKRKKASQVVHQWQCKKFPDIGFNGVLDGKDATSFNSNQGEELFGVSQKVWYNVGVSDFMEEVDVAGVKGSHFNSQISEGIKVLARTIEKRALSNEDNSRDDGVATANETRGVFKWSDSSFGSYAVPGNFQTPTGNKYAGAIADFWEDDFRAQ
;
A
#
# COMPACT_ATOMS: atom_id res chain seq x y z
N MET A 1 -28.92 33.12 57.83
CA MET A 1 -28.34 33.15 56.47
C MET A 1 -28.81 31.90 55.75
N PRO A 2 -29.49 32.01 54.60
CA PRO A 2 -30.05 30.86 53.89
C PRO A 2 -28.91 30.09 53.22
N ALA A 3 -28.80 28.79 53.46
CA ALA A 3 -27.85 27.94 52.75
C ALA A 3 -28.48 27.53 51.40
N LEU A 4 -27.83 27.92 50.31
CA LEU A 4 -28.19 27.58 48.92
C LEU A 4 -28.38 26.05 48.78
N HIS A 5 -29.58 25.65 48.39
CA HIS A 5 -29.88 24.29 47.93
C HIS A 5 -29.34 24.09 46.51
N GLU A 6 -28.11 23.58 46.36
CA GLU A 6 -27.59 23.17 45.04
C GLU A 6 -26.87 21.80 45.06
N LYS A 7 -26.61 21.23 46.23
CA LYS A 7 -25.80 19.99 46.32
C LYS A 7 -26.58 18.68 46.06
N ASP A 8 -27.91 18.72 46.03
CA ASP A 8 -28.78 17.53 45.97
C ASP A 8 -29.63 17.47 44.68
N ALA A 9 -29.19 18.09 43.58
CA ALA A 9 -29.86 17.97 42.29
C ALA A 9 -29.63 16.57 41.68
N THR A 10 -30.62 15.69 41.83
CA THR A 10 -30.66 14.27 41.42
C THR A 10 -30.57 14.01 39.91
N SER A 11 -30.54 15.05 39.07
CA SER A 11 -30.36 14.91 37.62
C SER A 11 -29.43 16.00 37.09
N LYS A 12 -28.12 15.81 37.24
CA LYS A 12 -27.17 16.55 36.41
C LYS A 12 -27.14 15.89 35.03
N PRO A 13 -27.48 16.61 33.94
CA PRO A 13 -27.25 16.10 32.61
C PRO A 13 -25.74 15.93 32.42
N ASP A 14 -25.30 14.73 32.02
CA ASP A 14 -23.91 14.52 31.64
C ASP A 14 -23.61 15.43 30.44
N SER A 15 -22.73 16.41 30.66
CA SER A 15 -22.26 17.28 29.59
C SER A 15 -21.22 16.51 28.76
N ILE A 16 -21.68 15.92 27.67
CA ILE A 16 -20.81 15.33 26.66
C ILE A 16 -20.23 16.47 25.81
N ALA A 17 -18.92 16.45 25.57
CA ALA A 17 -18.26 17.44 24.74
C ALA A 17 -18.70 17.32 23.26
N ASP A 18 -18.95 18.46 22.60
CA ASP A 18 -19.29 18.54 21.17
C ASP A 18 -18.03 18.40 20.27
N LEU A 19 -17.29 17.30 20.43
CA LEU A 19 -16.09 17.01 19.64
C LEU A 19 -15.81 15.50 19.61
N ILE A 20 -15.50 14.99 18.41
CA ILE A 20 -14.90 13.66 18.22
C ILE A 20 -13.39 13.85 17.96
N ALA A 21 -12.55 13.38 18.88
CA ALA A 21 -11.10 13.43 18.73
C ALA A 21 -10.57 12.11 18.11
N VAL A 22 -10.07 12.18 16.89
CA VAL A 22 -9.40 11.05 16.22
C VAL A 22 -7.90 11.14 16.49
N VAL A 23 -7.34 10.15 17.18
CA VAL A 23 -5.92 10.10 17.56
C VAL A 23 -5.02 9.58 16.43
N GLU A 24 -5.62 9.00 15.39
CA GLU A 24 -4.89 8.37 14.29
C GLU A 24 -4.42 9.37 13.22
N SER A 25 -3.36 9.01 12.49
CA SER A 25 -2.81 9.84 11.42
C SER A 25 -3.69 9.83 10.16
N ASP A 26 -4.33 10.95 9.86
CA ASP A 26 -5.11 11.16 8.63
C ASP A 26 -4.27 11.29 7.36
N LYS A 27 -2.96 11.52 7.48
CA LYS A 27 -2.10 11.84 6.34
C LYS A 27 -1.58 10.57 5.68
N THR A 28 -1.57 10.59 4.35
CA THR A 28 -1.02 9.51 3.52
C THR A 28 0.09 10.03 2.61
N PRO A 29 1.32 10.21 3.13
CA PRO A 29 2.39 10.91 2.44
C PRO A 29 2.79 10.24 1.12
N PHE A 30 2.94 8.92 1.09
CA PHE A 30 3.39 8.19 -0.09
C PHE A 30 2.39 8.33 -1.24
N THR A 31 1.10 8.09 -0.97
CA THR A 31 0.05 8.19 -2.01
C THR A 31 -0.18 9.63 -2.46
N SER A 32 0.03 10.61 -1.58
CA SER A 32 -0.10 12.03 -1.93
C SER A 32 1.04 12.55 -2.83
N MET A 33 2.23 11.95 -2.73
CA MET A 33 3.40 12.31 -3.52
C MET A 33 3.41 11.66 -4.92
N LEU A 34 2.60 10.62 -5.14
CA LEU A 34 2.54 9.94 -6.43
C LEU A 34 1.82 10.79 -7.49
N PRO A 35 2.40 10.92 -8.70
CA PRO A 35 1.75 11.66 -9.78
C PRO A 35 0.49 10.92 -10.25
N LYS A 36 -0.66 11.58 -10.16
CA LYS A 36 -1.92 11.05 -10.65
C LYS A 36 -1.92 11.11 -12.18
N ARG A 37 -1.73 9.95 -12.83
CA ARG A 37 -1.76 9.82 -14.30
C ARG A 37 -3.16 9.43 -14.79
N LYS A 38 -3.28 9.21 -16.11
CA LYS A 38 -4.50 8.67 -16.73
C LYS A 38 -4.94 7.39 -16.02
N LYS A 39 -6.26 7.19 -15.98
CA LYS A 39 -6.90 5.95 -15.53
C LYS A 39 -6.25 4.73 -16.20
N ALA A 40 -6.15 3.62 -15.47
CA ALA A 40 -5.66 2.37 -16.03
C ALA A 40 -6.55 1.93 -17.20
N SER A 41 -5.93 1.67 -18.36
CA SER A 41 -6.62 1.17 -19.56
C SER A 41 -6.82 -0.34 -19.53
N GLN A 42 -5.99 -1.05 -18.76
CA GLN A 42 -5.97 -2.50 -18.67
C GLN A 42 -5.84 -2.93 -17.21
N VAL A 43 -6.42 -4.08 -16.88
CA VAL A 43 -6.30 -4.68 -15.54
C VAL A 43 -4.86 -5.12 -15.29
N VAL A 44 -4.23 -5.76 -16.27
CA VAL A 44 -2.81 -6.11 -16.24
C VAL A 44 -2.08 -5.16 -17.18
N HIS A 45 -1.15 -4.39 -16.63
CA HIS A 45 -0.27 -3.50 -17.36
C HIS A 45 1.08 -4.19 -17.52
N GLN A 46 1.59 -4.24 -18.75
CA GLN A 46 2.88 -4.86 -19.06
C GLN A 46 3.86 -3.83 -19.62
N TRP A 47 5.13 -3.96 -19.27
CA TRP A 47 6.20 -3.12 -19.81
C TRP A 47 7.48 -3.93 -20.00
N GLN A 48 8.23 -3.60 -21.04
CA GLN A 48 9.48 -4.29 -21.37
C GLN A 48 10.64 -3.66 -20.59
N CYS A 49 11.47 -4.52 -20.01
CA CYS A 49 12.70 -4.16 -19.31
C CYS A 49 13.89 -4.88 -19.96
N LYS A 50 15.05 -4.24 -19.92
CA LYS A 50 16.28 -4.78 -20.48
C LYS A 50 17.41 -4.54 -19.50
N LYS A 51 18.27 -5.54 -19.33
CA LYS A 51 19.47 -5.48 -18.47
C LYS A 51 20.71 -5.59 -19.35
N PHE A 52 21.73 -4.79 -19.11
CA PHE A 52 23.00 -4.97 -19.82
C PHE A 52 23.65 -6.31 -19.43
N PRO A 53 24.29 -7.02 -20.37
CA PRO A 53 25.04 -8.22 -20.04
C PRO A 53 26.17 -7.88 -19.07
N ASP A 54 26.57 -8.86 -18.27
CA ASP A 54 27.66 -8.69 -17.33
C ASP A 54 28.98 -8.42 -18.07
N ILE A 55 29.82 -7.54 -17.51
CA ILE A 55 31.07 -7.10 -18.14
C ILE A 55 32.18 -8.03 -17.64
N GLY A 56 32.52 -9.04 -18.45
CA GLY A 56 33.65 -9.94 -18.18
C GLY A 56 34.96 -9.47 -18.82
N PHE A 57 36.09 -9.88 -18.26
CA PHE A 57 37.43 -9.66 -18.83
C PHE A 57 37.85 -10.75 -19.84
N ASN A 58 36.91 -11.56 -20.30
CA ASN A 58 37.21 -12.69 -21.16
C ASN A 58 37.69 -12.17 -22.52
N GLY A 59 38.91 -12.54 -22.90
CA GLY A 59 39.46 -12.28 -24.23
C GLY A 59 38.86 -13.18 -25.30
N VAL A 60 38.96 -12.76 -26.55
CA VAL A 60 38.64 -13.61 -27.71
C VAL A 60 39.95 -14.24 -28.19
N LEU A 61 39.91 -15.54 -28.48
CA LEU A 61 41.06 -16.24 -29.08
C LEU A 61 41.29 -15.73 -30.51
N ASP A 62 42.53 -15.38 -30.81
CA ASP A 62 42.92 -14.94 -32.15
C ASP A 62 42.83 -16.11 -33.16
N GLY A 63 42.36 -15.82 -34.37
CA GLY A 63 42.20 -16.80 -35.45
C GLY A 63 41.00 -17.77 -35.34
N LYS A 64 40.08 -17.57 -34.38
CA LYS A 64 38.84 -18.35 -34.28
C LYS A 64 37.63 -17.57 -34.79
N ASP A 65 36.79 -18.24 -35.58
CA ASP A 65 35.52 -17.67 -36.04
C ASP A 65 34.54 -17.45 -34.87
N ALA A 66 33.79 -16.36 -34.95
CA ALA A 66 32.75 -16.02 -33.98
C ALA A 66 31.55 -16.99 -34.12
N THR A 67 31.45 -17.95 -33.21
CA THR A 67 30.35 -18.94 -33.19
C THR A 67 29.16 -18.53 -32.33
N SER A 68 29.33 -17.53 -31.45
CA SER A 68 28.28 -17.04 -30.54
C SER A 68 28.15 -15.53 -30.62
N PHE A 69 26.93 -15.05 -30.86
CA PHE A 69 26.60 -13.62 -30.89
C PHE A 69 25.88 -13.23 -29.61
N ASN A 70 26.29 -12.12 -29.00
CA ASN A 70 25.61 -11.59 -27.83
C ASN A 70 24.33 -10.88 -28.27
N SER A 71 23.17 -11.47 -28.00
CA SER A 71 21.87 -10.82 -28.15
C SER A 71 21.31 -10.49 -26.78
N ASN A 72 21.01 -9.22 -26.55
CA ASN A 72 20.35 -8.79 -25.32
C ASN A 72 18.88 -8.53 -25.63
N GLN A 73 18.03 -9.50 -25.31
CA GLN A 73 16.59 -9.43 -25.51
C GLN A 73 15.93 -8.75 -24.30
N GLY A 74 14.82 -8.06 -24.54
CA GLY A 74 14.02 -7.50 -23.46
C GLY A 74 13.16 -8.58 -22.82
N GLU A 75 12.92 -8.47 -21.51
CA GLU A 75 11.97 -9.28 -20.77
C GLU A 75 10.76 -8.43 -20.38
N GLU A 76 9.62 -9.06 -20.12
CA GLU A 76 8.39 -8.36 -19.74
C GLU A 76 8.18 -8.36 -18.23
N LEU A 77 7.80 -7.20 -17.70
CA LEU A 77 7.31 -7.03 -16.33
C LEU A 77 5.83 -6.67 -16.34
N PHE A 78 5.15 -6.96 -15.24
CA PHE A 78 3.71 -6.82 -15.14
C PHE A 78 3.30 -6.13 -13.84
N GLY A 79 2.23 -5.34 -13.91
CA GLY A 79 1.54 -4.76 -12.77
C GLY A 79 0.04 -5.01 -12.88
N VAL A 80 -0.62 -5.28 -11.76
CA VAL A 80 -2.06 -5.49 -11.69
C VAL A 80 -2.72 -4.24 -11.14
N SER A 81 -3.83 -3.81 -11.74
CA SER A 81 -4.65 -2.70 -11.26
C SER A 81 -5.69 -3.23 -10.27
N GLN A 82 -5.82 -2.54 -9.13
CA GLN A 82 -6.75 -2.91 -8.06
C GLN A 82 -7.87 -1.89 -7.94
N LYS A 83 -9.08 -2.39 -7.68
CA LYS A 83 -10.22 -1.57 -7.26
C LYS A 83 -10.35 -1.65 -5.74
N VAL A 84 -10.51 -0.49 -5.11
CA VAL A 84 -10.80 -0.38 -3.68
C VAL A 84 -12.10 0.37 -3.48
N TRP A 85 -12.84 -0.01 -2.44
CA TRP A 85 -14.12 0.58 -2.07
C TRP A 85 -14.27 0.57 -0.55
N TYR A 86 -14.99 1.56 -0.04
CA TYR A 86 -15.43 1.63 1.34
C TYR A 86 -16.89 2.07 1.34
N ASN A 87 -17.78 1.20 1.78
CA ASN A 87 -19.22 1.42 1.69
C ASN A 87 -19.70 2.07 3.01
N VAL A 88 -20.20 3.30 2.92
CA VAL A 88 -20.76 4.05 4.05
C VAL A 88 -22.28 4.02 4.01
N GLY A 89 -22.92 4.13 5.17
CA GLY A 89 -24.37 4.04 5.26
C GLY A 89 -24.90 4.54 6.61
N VAL A 90 -25.97 5.32 6.56
CA VAL A 90 -26.67 5.86 7.73
C VAL A 90 -28.15 5.51 7.62
N SER A 91 -28.79 5.26 8.77
CA SER A 91 -30.24 5.07 8.85
C SER A 91 -30.97 6.40 8.91
N ASP A 92 -32.12 6.52 8.25
CA ASP A 92 -32.94 7.74 8.21
C ASP A 92 -33.25 8.31 9.61
N PHE A 93 -33.48 7.46 10.61
CA PHE A 93 -33.72 7.92 11.99
C PHE A 93 -32.48 8.52 12.65
N MET A 94 -31.29 8.01 12.32
CA MET A 94 -30.04 8.57 12.85
C MET A 94 -29.73 9.91 12.19
N GLU A 95 -30.12 10.09 10.93
CA GLU A 95 -29.96 11.35 10.20
C GLU A 95 -30.78 12.51 10.82
N GLU A 96 -31.90 12.19 11.47
CA GLU A 96 -32.77 13.17 12.13
C GLU A 96 -32.33 13.50 13.57
N VAL A 97 -31.54 12.63 14.21
CA VAL A 97 -31.10 12.81 15.60
C VAL A 97 -29.84 13.68 15.65
N ASP A 98 -29.88 14.71 16.49
CA ASP A 98 -28.70 15.51 16.84
C ASP A 98 -27.78 14.71 17.77
N VAL A 99 -26.59 14.35 17.30
CA VAL A 99 -25.58 13.63 18.07
C VAL A 99 -24.41 14.56 18.33
N ALA A 100 -24.03 14.67 19.60
CA ALA A 100 -22.90 15.50 20.03
C ALA A 100 -21.63 15.15 19.23
N GLY A 101 -20.97 16.18 18.69
CA GLY A 101 -19.70 16.06 17.97
C GLY A 101 -19.81 15.85 16.46
N VAL A 102 -21.01 15.59 15.90
CA VAL A 102 -21.22 15.48 14.45
C VAL A 102 -22.02 16.69 13.96
N LYS A 103 -21.37 17.57 13.20
CA LYS A 103 -22.03 18.78 12.68
C LYS A 103 -22.62 18.51 11.30
N GLY A 104 -23.94 18.61 11.20
CA GLY A 104 -24.68 18.44 9.95
C GLY A 104 -25.07 16.99 9.68
N SER A 105 -24.99 16.57 8.43
CA SER A 105 -25.39 15.22 8.00
C SER A 105 -24.41 14.15 8.50
N HIS A 106 -24.91 13.13 9.19
CA HIS A 106 -24.13 11.96 9.63
C HIS A 106 -23.55 11.22 8.42
N PHE A 107 -24.30 11.17 7.33
CA PHE A 107 -23.85 10.54 6.10
C PHE A 107 -22.61 11.24 5.52
N ASN A 108 -22.58 12.58 5.52
CA ASN A 108 -21.42 13.33 5.04
C ASN A 108 -20.17 13.10 5.91
N SER A 109 -20.34 13.02 7.24
CA SER A 109 -19.27 12.68 8.16
C SER A 109 -18.67 11.30 7.82
N GLN A 110 -19.52 10.28 7.64
CA GLN A 110 -19.06 8.94 7.28
C GLN A 110 -18.38 8.90 5.90
N ILE A 111 -18.89 9.62 4.89
CA ILE A 111 -18.19 9.74 3.59
C ILE A 111 -16.77 10.29 3.78
N SER A 112 -16.63 11.34 4.60
CA SER A 112 -15.34 11.97 4.83
C SER A 112 -14.34 11.02 5.47
N GLU A 113 -14.79 10.20 6.42
CA GLU A 113 -13.99 9.14 7.04
C GLU A 113 -13.67 8.03 6.06
N GLY A 114 -14.65 7.59 5.28
CA GLY A 114 -14.49 6.56 4.26
C GLY A 114 -13.43 6.93 3.22
N ILE A 115 -13.37 8.19 2.79
CA ILE A 115 -12.33 8.67 1.87
C ILE A 115 -10.94 8.61 2.51
N LYS A 116 -10.81 8.95 3.81
CA LYS A 116 -9.55 8.84 4.54
C LYS A 116 -9.10 7.38 4.67
N VAL A 117 -10.01 6.49 5.05
CA VAL A 117 -9.76 5.04 5.15
C VAL A 117 -9.36 4.48 3.79
N LEU A 118 -10.00 4.91 2.70
CA LEU A 118 -9.65 4.49 1.35
C LEU A 118 -8.23 4.90 0.97
N ALA A 119 -7.85 6.16 1.25
CA ALA A 119 -6.49 6.65 1.00
C ALA A 119 -5.44 5.86 1.81
N ARG A 120 -5.71 5.61 3.10
CA ARG A 120 -4.84 4.81 3.97
C ARG A 120 -4.73 3.35 3.49
N THR A 121 -5.82 2.78 2.98
CA THR A 121 -5.83 1.42 2.41
C THR A 121 -4.94 1.32 1.18
N ILE A 122 -5.01 2.31 0.28
CA ILE A 122 -4.14 2.37 -0.90
C ILE A 122 -2.68 2.49 -0.48
N GLU A 123 -2.38 3.32 0.52
CA GLU A 123 -1.01 3.49 1.01
C GLU A 123 -0.47 2.23 1.67
N LYS A 124 -1.27 1.61 2.56
CA LYS A 124 -0.93 0.33 3.19
C LYS A 124 -0.65 -0.74 2.14
N ARG A 125 -1.47 -0.81 1.08
CA ARG A 125 -1.26 -1.77 -0.02
C ARG A 125 0.00 -1.48 -0.80
N ALA A 126 0.27 -0.21 -1.12
CA ALA A 126 1.45 0.15 -1.87
C ALA A 126 2.75 -0.04 -1.08
N LEU A 127 2.71 0.11 0.25
CA LEU A 127 3.84 -0.08 1.16
C LEU A 127 3.85 -1.46 1.85
N SER A 128 3.14 -2.46 1.31
CA SER A 128 3.16 -3.80 1.87
C SER A 128 4.27 -4.69 1.27
N ASN A 129 4.48 -5.84 1.89
CA ASN A 129 5.24 -6.96 1.31
C ASN A 129 4.31 -8.02 0.69
N GLU A 130 3.06 -7.66 0.39
CA GLU A 130 2.10 -8.59 -0.20
C GLU A 130 2.30 -8.68 -1.72
N ASP A 131 2.12 -9.88 -2.25
CA ASP A 131 2.21 -10.11 -3.67
C ASP A 131 0.93 -9.74 -4.42
N ASN A 132 1.04 -9.58 -5.74
CA ASN A 132 -0.13 -9.42 -6.58
C ASN A 132 -0.99 -10.69 -6.60
N SER A 133 -2.29 -10.48 -6.83
CA SER A 133 -3.23 -11.56 -7.07
C SER A 133 -4.12 -11.20 -8.26
N ARG A 134 -4.64 -12.23 -8.93
CA ARG A 134 -5.56 -12.08 -10.05
C ARG A 134 -6.95 -12.54 -9.61
N ASP A 135 -7.94 -11.78 -10.07
CA ASP A 135 -9.34 -12.10 -9.84
C ASP A 135 -9.72 -13.45 -10.48
N ASP A 136 -10.28 -14.35 -9.67
CA ASP A 136 -10.78 -15.67 -10.09
C ASP A 136 -12.30 -15.69 -10.29
N GLY A 137 -12.97 -14.55 -10.05
CA GLY A 137 -14.42 -14.39 -10.13
C GLY A 137 -15.20 -15.02 -8.97
N VAL A 138 -14.52 -15.54 -7.94
CA VAL A 138 -15.14 -16.32 -6.85
C VAL A 138 -14.68 -15.85 -5.47
N ALA A 139 -13.39 -15.94 -5.18
CA ALA A 139 -12.84 -15.74 -3.83
C ALA A 139 -11.65 -14.77 -3.78
N THR A 140 -11.00 -14.54 -4.93
CA THR A 140 -9.77 -13.76 -5.00
C THR A 140 -10.02 -12.52 -5.84
N ALA A 141 -9.59 -11.34 -5.38
CA ALA A 141 -9.72 -10.10 -6.13
C ALA A 141 -8.40 -9.75 -6.86
N ASN A 142 -8.48 -8.82 -7.81
CA ASN A 142 -7.27 -8.24 -8.41
C ASN A 142 -6.57 -7.34 -7.38
N GLU A 143 -5.32 -7.66 -7.05
CA GLU A 143 -4.55 -6.90 -6.07
C GLU A 143 -3.19 -6.46 -6.62
N THR A 144 -2.80 -5.22 -6.32
CA THR A 144 -1.52 -4.66 -6.77
C THR A 144 -0.37 -5.22 -5.92
N ARG A 145 0.83 -5.38 -6.48
CA ARG A 145 2.02 -5.76 -5.71
C ARG A 145 2.50 -4.59 -4.84
N GLY A 146 2.81 -4.85 -3.58
CA GLY A 146 3.43 -3.86 -2.68
C GLY A 146 4.90 -3.60 -3.01
N VAL A 147 5.41 -2.40 -2.70
CA VAL A 147 6.76 -1.95 -3.07
C VAL A 147 7.85 -2.86 -2.52
N PHE A 148 7.71 -3.34 -1.28
CA PHE A 148 8.72 -4.20 -0.65
C PHE A 148 8.76 -5.59 -1.27
N LYS A 149 7.64 -6.05 -1.84
CA LYS A 149 7.61 -7.33 -2.54
C LYS A 149 8.41 -7.29 -3.84
N TRP A 150 8.56 -6.13 -4.48
CA TRP A 150 9.41 -5.99 -5.69
C TRP A 150 10.90 -6.26 -5.43
N SER A 151 11.37 -6.06 -4.21
CA SER A 151 12.75 -6.40 -3.80
C SER A 151 12.95 -7.87 -3.40
N ASP A 152 11.87 -8.64 -3.26
CA ASP A 152 11.92 -10.05 -2.91
C ASP A 152 12.33 -10.93 -4.12
N SER A 153 12.50 -12.23 -3.90
CA SER A 153 12.73 -13.27 -4.92
C SER A 153 11.61 -14.31 -4.95
N SER A 154 10.74 -14.34 -3.93
CA SER A 154 9.54 -15.16 -3.92
C SER A 154 8.39 -14.40 -4.58
N PHE A 155 7.85 -14.95 -5.67
CA PHE A 155 6.70 -14.36 -6.36
C PHE A 155 5.69 -15.45 -6.72
N GLY A 156 4.42 -15.09 -6.73
CA GLY A 156 3.30 -15.85 -7.26
C GLY A 156 3.10 -15.56 -8.75
N SER A 157 1.88 -15.15 -9.10
CA SER A 157 1.53 -14.86 -10.50
C SER A 157 2.24 -13.60 -11.00
N TYR A 158 2.69 -13.60 -12.27
CA TYR A 158 3.49 -12.51 -12.83
C TYR A 158 4.77 -12.22 -12.02
N ALA A 159 5.57 -13.27 -11.84
CA ALA A 159 6.87 -13.18 -11.19
C ALA A 159 7.81 -12.23 -11.94
N VAL A 160 8.64 -11.51 -11.20
CA VAL A 160 9.75 -10.75 -11.79
C VAL A 160 10.77 -11.76 -12.33
N PRO A 161 11.19 -11.68 -13.61
CA PRO A 161 12.21 -12.58 -14.14
C PRO A 161 13.51 -12.49 -13.33
N GLY A 162 14.17 -13.62 -13.10
CA GLY A 162 15.32 -13.72 -12.17
C GLY A 162 16.44 -12.71 -12.43
N ASN A 163 16.68 -12.35 -13.68
CA ASN A 163 17.71 -11.36 -14.07
C ASN A 163 17.47 -9.95 -13.51
N PHE A 164 16.22 -9.61 -13.20
CA PHE A 164 15.77 -8.32 -12.68
C PHE A 164 15.44 -8.34 -11.19
N GLN A 165 15.51 -9.49 -10.55
CA GLN A 165 15.35 -9.58 -9.11
C GLN A 165 16.57 -9.01 -8.41
N THR A 166 16.38 -8.42 -7.23
CA THR A 166 17.50 -8.02 -6.38
C THR A 166 18.35 -9.26 -6.05
N PRO A 167 19.69 -9.21 -6.20
CA PRO A 167 20.56 -10.32 -5.85
C PRO A 167 20.42 -10.71 -4.37
N THR A 168 20.54 -12.00 -4.06
CA THR A 168 20.39 -12.51 -2.67
C THR A 168 21.37 -11.86 -1.69
N GLY A 169 22.60 -11.56 -2.11
CA GLY A 169 23.60 -10.91 -1.27
C GLY A 169 23.24 -9.48 -0.86
N ASN A 170 22.29 -8.84 -1.56
CA ASN A 170 21.85 -7.48 -1.28
C ASN A 170 20.53 -7.48 -0.48
N LYS A 171 20.15 -8.62 0.11
CA LYS A 171 18.94 -8.77 0.93
C LYS A 171 19.33 -9.21 2.32
N TYR A 172 18.76 -8.56 3.31
CA TYR A 172 18.76 -9.10 4.67
C TYR A 172 17.76 -10.26 4.75
N ALA A 173 18.22 -11.44 5.15
CA ALA A 173 17.41 -12.67 5.21
C ALA A 173 17.09 -13.13 6.65
N GLY A 174 17.61 -12.45 7.67
CA GLY A 174 17.36 -12.76 9.07
C GLY A 174 16.03 -12.19 9.59
N ALA A 175 15.66 -12.55 10.82
CA ALA A 175 14.57 -11.87 11.49
C ALA A 175 14.98 -10.43 11.86
N ILE A 176 14.03 -9.49 11.82
CA ILE A 176 14.30 -8.09 12.21
C ILE A 176 14.75 -8.01 13.68
N ALA A 177 14.28 -8.91 14.54
CA ALA A 177 14.71 -8.98 15.94
C ALA A 177 16.20 -9.30 16.10
N ASP A 178 16.79 -9.95 15.10
CA ASP A 178 18.21 -10.33 15.07
C ASP A 178 19.06 -9.30 14.31
N PHE A 179 18.43 -8.27 13.73
CA PHE A 179 19.12 -7.25 12.93
C PHE A 179 20.00 -6.38 13.82
N TRP A 180 21.31 -6.44 13.59
CA TRP A 180 22.30 -5.65 14.34
C TRP A 180 23.19 -4.83 13.42
N GLU A 181 24.02 -3.96 14.02
CA GLU A 181 24.89 -3.05 13.26
C GLU A 181 25.89 -3.78 12.35
N ASP A 182 26.31 -4.98 12.72
CA ASP A 182 27.23 -5.80 11.93
C ASP A 182 26.59 -6.26 10.59
N ASP A 183 25.26 -6.44 10.55
CA ASP A 183 24.54 -6.77 9.32
C ASP A 183 24.50 -5.58 8.36
N PHE A 184 24.55 -4.35 8.88
CA PHE A 184 24.64 -3.13 8.06
C PHE A 184 26.02 -2.96 7.45
N ARG A 185 27.07 -3.39 8.16
CA ARG A 185 28.47 -3.30 7.69
C ARG A 185 28.85 -4.39 6.69
N ALA A 186 28.08 -5.48 6.64
CA ALA A 186 28.32 -6.63 5.78
C ALA A 186 27.66 -6.53 4.38
N GLN A 187 26.78 -5.54 4.17
CA GLN A 187 26.10 -5.25 2.89
C GLN A 187 26.80 -4.12 2.13
#